data_AF-A0A5J4KHN6-F1
#
_entry.id   AF-A0A5J4KHN6-F1
#
_cell.length_a   1.000
_cell.length_b   1.000
_cell.length_c   1.000
_cell.angle_alpha   90.00
_cell.angle_beta   90.00
_cell.angle_gamma   90.00
#
_symmetry.space_group_name_H-M   'P 1'
#
loop_
_entity.id
_entity.type
_entity.pdbx_description
1 polymer ?
#
loop_
_entity_poly.entity_id
_entity_poly.type
_entity_poly.pdbx_seq_one_letter_code
_entity_poly.pdbx_strand_id
1 'polypeptide(L)'
;MIAKALSIAEAKRFLAAAKGDELEALYVLAITTGMRQGELLALTWDDIDFTTGKLQARRSLNRSSQKQSGGITSELKTVFSRRCIQLTPIALDALQRHGLQQKHLQEETKRENGEGHWVFCNPNGKPLHVSNLIRRSFRPLLEKASIPPTYSFS
;
A
#
# COMPACT_ATOMS: atom_id res chain seq x y z
N MET A 1 4.69 14.62 -19.07
CA MET A 1 3.36 14.53 -18.41
C MET A 1 3.49 15.12 -17.02
N ILE A 2 2.73 16.18 -16.71
CA ILE A 2 2.68 16.75 -15.37
C ILE A 2 1.79 15.83 -14.52
N ALA A 3 2.34 15.25 -13.44
CA ALA A 3 1.55 14.45 -12.52
C ALA A 3 0.51 15.35 -11.85
N LYS A 4 -0.78 15.05 -12.05
CA LYS A 4 -1.89 15.78 -11.43
C LYS A 4 -2.18 15.16 -10.06
N ALA A 5 -2.27 15.97 -9.01
CA ALA A 5 -2.73 15.51 -7.69
C ALA A 5 -4.26 15.53 -7.62
N LEU A 6 -4.84 14.62 -6.83
CA LEU A 6 -6.27 14.66 -6.52
C LEU A 6 -6.60 15.91 -5.71
N SER A 7 -7.68 16.59 -6.05
CA SER A 7 -8.28 17.58 -5.15
C SER A 7 -8.78 16.91 -3.86
N ILE A 8 -9.00 17.69 -2.81
CA ILE A 8 -9.54 17.18 -1.53
C ILE A 8 -10.88 16.46 -1.75
N ALA A 9 -11.74 17.02 -2.62
CA ALA A 9 -13.03 16.42 -2.93
C ALA A 9 -12.90 15.08 -3.67
N GLU A 10 -11.97 14.99 -4.63
CA GLU A 10 -11.66 13.73 -5.32
C GLU A 10 -11.04 12.71 -4.38
N ALA A 11 -10.10 13.10 -3.51
CA ALA A 11 -9.49 12.20 -2.52
C ALA A 11 -10.54 11.62 -1.55
N LYS A 12 -11.49 12.45 -1.09
CA LYS A 12 -12.60 11.98 -0.25
C LYS A 12 -13.50 10.97 -0.99
N ARG A 13 -13.88 11.25 -2.24
CA ARG A 13 -14.67 10.30 -3.04
C ARG A 13 -13.91 9.01 -3.32
N PHE A 14 -12.61 9.10 -3.57
CA PHE A 14 -11.75 7.94 -3.79
C PHE A 14 -11.68 7.06 -2.54
N LEU A 15 -11.43 7.64 -1.36
CA LEU A 15 -11.44 6.87 -0.10
C LEU A 15 -12.82 6.28 0.22
N ALA A 16 -13.90 7.00 -0.10
CA ALA A 16 -15.26 6.46 0.04
C ALA A 16 -15.50 5.26 -0.90
N ALA A 17 -14.99 5.33 -2.13
CA ALA A 17 -15.07 4.23 -3.10
C ALA A 17 -14.22 3.02 -2.68
N ALA A 18 -13.07 3.25 -2.04
CA ALA A 18 -12.16 2.23 -1.55
C ALA A 18 -12.60 1.58 -0.23
N LYS A 19 -13.60 2.14 0.47
CA LYS A 19 -14.09 1.59 1.73
C LYS A 19 -14.59 0.15 1.54
N GLY A 20 -14.05 -0.78 2.33
CA GLY A 20 -14.34 -2.22 2.24
C GLY A 20 -13.61 -2.97 1.13
N ASP A 21 -12.77 -2.29 0.33
CA ASP A 21 -11.87 -2.95 -0.63
C ASP A 21 -10.70 -3.60 0.11
N GLU A 22 -10.18 -4.72 -0.41
CA GLU A 22 -9.01 -5.42 0.16
C GLU A 22 -7.78 -4.52 0.27
N LEU A 23 -7.69 -3.45 -0.54
CA LEU A 23 -6.59 -2.51 -0.55
C LEU A 23 -6.97 -1.14 0.03
N GLU A 24 -8.06 -1.03 0.79
CA GLU A 24 -8.46 0.21 1.46
C GLU A 24 -7.28 0.83 2.25
N ALA A 25 -6.60 0.02 3.07
CA ALA A 25 -5.49 0.49 3.89
C ALA A 25 -4.32 1.06 3.07
N LEU A 26 -4.05 0.50 1.88
CA LEU A 26 -3.02 0.99 0.98
C LEU A 26 -3.33 2.42 0.53
N TYR A 27 -4.59 2.68 0.19
CA TYR A 27 -5.04 3.99 -0.28
C TYR A 27 -5.18 5.02 0.84
N VAL A 28 -5.65 4.61 2.02
CA VAL A 28 -5.66 5.46 3.22
C VAL A 28 -4.24 5.90 3.56
N LEU A 29 -3.27 4.97 3.57
CA LEU A 29 -1.87 5.32 3.80
C LEU A 29 -1.34 6.27 2.72
N ALA A 30 -1.54 5.96 1.43
CA ALA A 30 -1.07 6.81 0.33
C ALA A 30 -1.54 8.27 0.48
N ILE A 31 -2.82 8.47 0.79
CA ILE A 31 -3.42 9.81 0.90
C ILE A 31 -3.03 10.51 2.21
N THR A 32 -2.97 9.80 3.33
CA THR A 32 -2.72 10.43 4.64
C THR A 32 -1.23 10.66 4.94
N THR A 33 -0.35 9.87 4.32
CA THR A 33 1.10 9.93 4.58
C THR A 33 1.92 10.50 3.42
N GLY A 34 1.38 10.48 2.20
CA GLY A 34 2.10 10.84 0.99
C GLY A 34 3.27 9.90 0.67
N MET A 35 3.25 8.66 1.18
CA MET A 35 4.24 7.64 0.81
C MET A 35 4.18 7.34 -0.67
N ARG A 36 5.34 7.11 -1.27
CA ARG A 36 5.45 6.72 -2.68
C ARG A 36 4.96 5.29 -2.88
N GLN A 37 4.49 4.98 -4.08
CA GLN A 37 4.01 3.64 -4.43
C GLN A 37 5.02 2.54 -4.06
N GLY A 38 6.30 2.75 -4.37
CA GLY A 38 7.33 1.76 -4.07
C GLY A 38 7.52 1.52 -2.58
N GLU A 39 7.42 2.56 -1.75
CA GLU A 39 7.54 2.48 -0.28
C GLU A 39 6.35 1.73 0.31
N LEU A 40 5.13 2.02 -0.16
CA LEU A 40 3.92 1.32 0.26
C LEU A 40 4.02 -0.18 -0.05
N LEU A 41 4.47 -0.53 -1.27
CA LEU A 41 4.56 -1.93 -1.69
C LEU A 41 5.72 -2.69 -1.02
N ALA A 42 6.68 -1.97 -0.44
CA ALA A 42 7.79 -2.53 0.32
C ALA A 42 7.55 -2.51 1.84
N LEU A 43 6.33 -2.16 2.28
CA LEU A 43 6.03 -2.04 3.69
C LEU A 43 5.85 -3.42 4.33
N THR A 44 6.44 -3.60 5.51
CA THR A 44 6.30 -4.81 6.31
C THR A 44 5.59 -4.53 7.63
N TRP A 45 4.99 -5.55 8.24
CA TRP A 45 4.33 -5.38 9.54
C TRP A 45 5.30 -4.88 10.61
N ASP A 46 6.58 -5.30 10.57
CA ASP A 46 7.65 -4.82 11.46
C ASP A 46 8.03 -3.33 11.28
N ASP A 47 7.58 -2.70 10.19
CA ASP A 47 7.80 -1.27 9.98
C ASP A 47 6.75 -0.41 10.73
N ILE A 48 5.71 -1.04 11.30
CA ILE A 48 4.58 -0.36 11.94
C ILE A 48 4.59 -0.65 13.44
N ASP A 49 4.75 0.40 14.23
CA ASP A 49 4.52 0.36 15.68
C ASP A 49 3.10 0.86 15.97
N PHE A 50 2.19 -0.08 16.22
CA PHE A 50 0.80 0.22 16.57
C PHE A 50 0.64 0.86 17.96
N THR A 51 1.62 0.69 18.85
CA THR A 51 1.58 1.28 20.20
C THR A 51 1.85 2.78 20.13
N THR A 52 2.86 3.17 19.35
CA THR A 52 3.23 4.59 19.20
C THR A 52 2.57 5.26 17.99
N GLY A 53 1.92 4.48 17.13
CA GLY A 53 1.30 4.96 15.90
C GLY A 53 2.31 5.43 14.86
N LYS A 54 3.51 4.84 14.84
CA LYS A 54 4.61 5.25 13.97
C LYS A 54 4.87 4.21 12.88
N LEU A 55 5.12 4.70 11.67
CA LEU A 55 5.53 3.89 10.53
C LEU A 55 6.94 4.29 10.09
N GLN A 56 7.80 3.30 9.81
CA GLN A 56 9.14 3.51 9.30
C GLN A 56 9.25 3.10 7.83
N ALA A 57 9.34 4.06 6.92
CA ALA A 57 9.54 3.76 5.50
C ALA A 57 11.02 3.40 5.24
N ARG A 58 11.35 2.10 5.27
CA ARG A 58 12.75 1.62 5.18
C ARG A 58 13.20 1.20 3.79
N ARG A 59 12.26 0.75 2.96
CA ARG A 59 12.49 0.04 1.70
C ARG A 59 11.60 0.63 0.60
N SER A 60 11.91 0.34 -0.65
CA SER A 60 11.06 0.69 -1.79
C SER A 60 11.15 -0.38 -2.88
N LEU A 61 10.02 -0.78 -3.46
CA LEU A 61 10.01 -1.65 -4.64
C LEU A 61 9.93 -0.78 -5.90
N ASN A 62 10.78 -1.04 -6.89
CA ASN A 62 10.66 -0.40 -8.20
C ASN A 62 10.20 -1.41 -9.26
N ARG A 63 9.77 -0.91 -10.43
CA ARG A 63 9.25 -1.77 -11.49
C ARG A 63 10.34 -2.64 -12.13
N SER A 64 11.59 -2.20 -12.11
CA SER A 64 12.71 -2.96 -12.68
C SER A 64 13.13 -4.14 -11.79
N SER A 65 13.05 -4.03 -10.46
CA SER A 65 13.31 -5.13 -9.53
C SER A 65 12.23 -6.19 -9.54
N GLN A 66 10.97 -5.82 -9.79
CA GLN A 66 9.88 -6.80 -9.87
C GLN A 66 10.06 -7.78 -11.05
N LYS A 67 10.82 -7.40 -12.09
CA LYS A 67 11.13 -8.29 -13.23
C LYS A 67 12.30 -9.25 -13.00
N GLN A 68 13.20 -8.99 -12.04
CA GLN A 68 14.45 -9.77 -11.87
C GLN A 68 14.59 -10.34 -10.44
N SER A 69 13.80 -11.34 -10.08
CA SER A 69 14.08 -12.19 -8.90
C SER A 69 13.74 -11.62 -7.51
N GLY A 70 12.50 -11.12 -7.31
CA GLY A 70 11.97 -10.94 -5.94
C GLY A 70 11.70 -9.50 -5.48
N GLY A 71 11.84 -8.51 -6.36
CA GLY A 71 11.11 -7.24 -6.23
C GLY A 71 11.67 -6.18 -5.28
N ILE A 72 12.58 -6.50 -4.36
CA ILE A 72 13.21 -5.47 -3.51
C ILE A 72 14.38 -4.83 -4.24
N THR A 73 14.23 -3.57 -4.60
CA THR A 73 15.36 -2.75 -5.05
C THR A 73 15.73 -1.81 -3.94
N SER A 74 16.89 -2.06 -3.35
CA SER A 74 17.59 -1.18 -2.44
C SER A 74 16.88 -0.93 -1.10
N GLU A 75 17.57 -1.28 -0.01
CA GLU A 75 17.49 -0.44 1.18
C GLU A 75 17.72 1.00 0.73
N LEU A 76 16.86 1.92 1.19
CA LEU A 76 17.02 3.33 0.84
C LEU A 76 18.45 3.75 1.21
N LYS A 77 19.27 4.09 0.19
CA LYS A 77 20.74 4.12 0.23
C LYS A 77 21.37 5.13 1.21
N THR A 78 20.58 5.79 2.05
CA THR A 78 21.07 6.75 3.05
C THR A 78 20.12 6.83 4.25
N VAL A 79 20.68 7.10 5.43
CA VAL A 79 19.97 7.40 6.69
C VAL A 79 18.89 8.47 6.51
N PHE A 80 19.11 9.43 5.60
CA PHE A 80 18.20 10.54 5.28
C PHE A 80 16.89 10.13 4.58
N SER A 81 16.85 8.95 3.94
CA SER A 81 15.66 8.51 3.22
C SER A 81 14.71 7.68 4.10
N ARG A 82 15.14 7.24 5.29
CA ARG A 82 14.31 6.49 6.24
C ARG A 82 13.52 7.48 7.10
N ARG A 83 12.33 7.86 6.63
CA ARG A 83 11.43 8.75 7.39
C ARG A 83 10.56 7.96 8.36
N CYS A 84 10.46 8.47 9.59
CA CYS A 84 9.41 8.08 10.53
C CYS A 84 8.17 8.92 10.25
N ILE A 85 7.03 8.27 10.10
CA ILE A 85 5.74 8.89 9.75
C ILE A 85 4.78 8.63 10.90
N GLN A 86 4.20 9.69 11.47
CA GLN A 86 3.10 9.54 12.41
C GLN A 86 1.83 9.16 11.65
N LEU A 87 1.21 8.05 12.03
CA LEU A 87 -0.03 7.59 11.44
C LEU A 87 -1.22 8.31 12.06
N THR A 88 -2.18 8.65 11.20
CA THR A 88 -3.48 9.16 11.65
C THR A 88 -4.32 8.01 12.23
N PRO A 89 -5.32 8.30 13.09
CA PRO A 89 -6.21 7.26 13.62
C PRO A 89 -6.90 6.44 12.53
N ILE A 90 -7.31 7.09 11.43
CA ILE A 90 -7.92 6.39 10.27
C ILE A 90 -6.94 5.44 9.58
N ALA A 91 -5.65 5.78 9.51
CA ALA A 91 -4.63 4.90 8.95
C ALA A 91 -4.37 3.68 9.85
N LEU A 92 -4.34 3.87 11.17
CA LEU A 92 -4.18 2.79 12.13
C LEU A 92 -5.36 1.81 12.07
N ASP A 93 -6.59 2.33 12.08
CA ASP A 93 -7.80 1.52 11.95
C ASP A 93 -7.82 0.72 10.64
N ALA A 94 -7.50 1.38 9.51
CA ALA A 94 -7.43 0.71 8.21
C ALA A 94 -6.38 -0.41 8.20
N LEU A 95 -5.19 -0.17 8.77
CA LEU A 95 -4.13 -1.18 8.90
C LEU A 95 -4.54 -2.35 9.79
N GLN A 96 -5.23 -2.11 10.90
CA GLN A 96 -5.72 -3.16 11.79
C GLN A 96 -6.74 -4.05 11.08
N ARG A 97 -7.73 -3.44 10.42
CA ARG A 97 -8.73 -4.17 9.63
C ARG A 97 -8.09 -5.00 8.52
N HIS A 98 -7.13 -4.41 7.81
CA HIS A 98 -6.36 -5.09 6.77
C HIS A 98 -5.61 -6.32 7.31
N GLY A 99 -4.94 -6.17 8.46
CA GLY A 99 -4.23 -7.28 9.11
C GLY A 99 -5.16 -8.41 9.56
N LEU A 100 -6.34 -8.08 10.07
CA LEU A 100 -7.36 -9.08 10.42
C LEU A 100 -7.86 -9.84 9.19
N GLN A 101 -8.16 -9.13 8.10
CA GLN A 101 -8.60 -9.74 6.84
C GLN A 101 -7.53 -10.66 6.25
N GLN A 102 -6.25 -10.27 6.30
CA GLN A 102 -5.17 -11.13 5.84
C GLN A 102 -5.04 -12.42 6.66
N LYS A 103 -5.12 -12.32 7.99
CA LYS A 103 -5.07 -13.50 8.87
C LYS A 103 -6.22 -14.47 8.56
N HIS A 104 -7.44 -13.94 8.42
CA HIS A 104 -8.60 -14.74 8.06
C HIS A 104 -8.40 -15.49 6.74
N LEU A 105 -7.94 -14.79 5.69
CA LEU A 105 -7.66 -15.40 4.40
C LEU A 105 -6.54 -16.46 4.47
N GLN A 106 -5.53 -16.27 5.32
CA GLN A 106 -4.46 -17.25 5.52
C GLN A 106 -4.97 -18.53 6.16
N GLU A 107 -5.79 -18.42 7.21
CA GLU A 107 -6.41 -19.54 7.91
C GLU A 107 -7.30 -20.37 6.96
N GLU A 108 -8.12 -19.71 6.14
CA GLU A 108 -9.00 -20.37 5.17
C GLU A 108 -8.21 -21.12 4.08
N THR A 109 -7.10 -20.55 3.64
CA THR A 109 -6.35 -21.07 2.49
C THR A 109 -5.23 -22.04 2.86
N LYS A 110 -5.07 -22.37 4.16
CA LYS A 110 -4.01 -23.24 4.71
C LYS A 110 -2.62 -22.87 4.18
N ARG A 111 -2.37 -21.58 3.97
CA ARG A 111 -1.07 -21.13 3.47
C ARG A 111 -0.03 -21.38 4.55
N GLU A 112 0.99 -22.17 4.23
CA GLU A 112 2.21 -22.18 5.01
C GLU A 112 2.74 -20.74 5.09
N ASN A 113 3.35 -20.38 6.22
CA ASN A 113 3.95 -19.07 6.49
C ASN A 113 5.10 -18.77 5.51
N GLY A 114 4.80 -18.60 4.22
CA GLY A 114 5.73 -18.17 3.20
C GLY A 114 6.02 -16.71 3.43
N GLU A 115 7.04 -16.42 4.24
CA GLU A 115 7.66 -15.11 4.45
C GLU A 115 6.64 -13.96 4.46
N GLY A 116 5.56 -14.10 5.23
CA GLY A 116 4.40 -13.22 5.29
C GLY A 116 4.63 -11.90 6.01
N HIS A 117 5.76 -11.24 5.75
CA HIS A 117 6.12 -9.98 6.40
C HIS A 117 5.49 -8.75 5.72
N TRP A 118 5.08 -8.85 4.46
CA TRP A 118 4.54 -7.72 3.70
C TRP A 118 3.14 -7.33 4.15
N VAL A 119 2.91 -6.03 4.37
CA VAL A 119 1.58 -5.49 4.63
C VAL A 119 0.69 -5.67 3.40
N PHE A 120 1.21 -5.41 2.20
CA PHE A 120 0.44 -5.53 0.95
C PHE A 120 1.02 -6.62 0.06
N CYS A 121 0.43 -7.82 0.16
CA CYS A 121 0.85 -9.00 -0.58
C CYS A 121 -0.26 -9.55 -1.48
N ASN A 122 0.15 -10.36 -2.44
CA ASN A 122 -0.74 -11.18 -3.23
C ASN A 122 -1.12 -12.45 -2.45
N PRO A 123 -2.08 -13.26 -2.97
CA PRO A 123 -2.44 -14.54 -2.37
C PRO A 123 -1.27 -15.48 -2.06
N ASN A 124 -0.16 -15.40 -2.78
CA ASN A 124 1.00 -16.26 -2.55
C ASN A 124 2.00 -15.68 -1.54
N GLY A 125 1.63 -14.63 -0.78
CA GLY A 125 2.48 -14.00 0.23
C GLY A 125 3.56 -13.06 -0.34
N LYS A 126 3.66 -12.92 -1.66
CA LYS A 126 4.65 -12.04 -2.30
C LYS A 126 4.12 -10.62 -2.42
N PRO A 127 4.99 -9.59 -2.49
CA PRO A 127 4.54 -8.21 -2.68
C PRO A 127 3.62 -8.04 -3.89
N LEU A 128 2.66 -7.11 -3.79
CA LEU A 128 1.79 -6.79 -4.91
C LEU A 128 2.60 -6.28 -6.12
N HIS A 129 2.32 -6.86 -7.28
CA HIS A 129 2.89 -6.38 -8.53
C HIS A 129 2.21 -5.07 -8.95
N VAL A 130 3.00 -4.04 -9.26
CA VAL A 130 2.50 -2.68 -9.55
C VAL A 130 1.46 -2.69 -10.68
N SER A 131 1.71 -3.46 -11.74
CA SER A 131 0.78 -3.55 -12.88
C SER A 131 -0.57 -4.13 -12.49
N ASN A 132 -0.59 -5.08 -11.56
CA ASN A 132 -1.84 -5.69 -11.09
C ASN A 132 -2.60 -4.75 -10.17
N LEU A 133 -1.90 -4.07 -9.26
CA LEU A 133 -2.48 -3.03 -8.41
C LEU A 133 -3.17 -1.94 -9.25
N ILE A 134 -2.47 -1.42 -10.26
CA ILE A 134 -3.01 -0.34 -11.11
C ILE A 134 -4.22 -0.84 -11.90
N ARG A 135 -4.09 -2.00 -12.56
CA ARG A 135 -5.12 -2.51 -13.48
C ARG A 135 -6.35 -3.04 -12.76
N ARG A 136 -6.18 -3.73 -11.64
CA ARG A 136 -7.25 -4.49 -10.97
C ARG A 136 -7.89 -3.77 -9.80
N SER A 137 -7.23 -2.77 -9.21
CA SER A 137 -7.79 -2.03 -8.06
C SER A 137 -7.84 -0.53 -8.31
N PHE A 138 -6.69 0.13 -8.59
CA PHE A 138 -6.65 1.59 -8.67
C PHE A 138 -7.56 2.18 -9.77
N ARG A 139 -7.46 1.68 -11.01
CA ARG A 139 -8.29 2.16 -12.13
C ARG A 139 -9.80 1.92 -11.89
N PRO A 140 -10.24 0.71 -11.50
CA PRO A 140 -11.63 0.48 -11.10
C PRO A 140 -12.12 1.41 -9.99
N LEU A 141 -11.28 1.72 -8.99
CA LEU A 141 -11.66 2.63 -7.91
C LEU A 141 -11.78 4.09 -8.36
N LEU A 142 -10.93 4.55 -9.30
CA LEU A 142 -11.10 5.86 -9.92
C LEU A 142 -12.45 5.95 -10.64
N GLU A 143 -12.82 4.93 -11.40
CA GLU A 143 -14.10 4.86 -12.11
C GLU A 143 -15.28 4.85 -11.13
N LYS A 144 -15.22 4.01 -10.09
CA LYS A 144 -16.22 3.95 -9.00
C LYS A 144 -16.38 5.30 -8.28
N ALA A 145 -15.29 6.06 -8.15
CA ALA A 145 -15.31 7.39 -7.55
C ALA A 145 -15.69 8.52 -8.53
N SER A 146 -16.00 8.17 -9.79
CA SER A 146 -16.25 9.11 -10.89
C SER A 146 -15.11 10.11 -11.09
N ILE A 147 -13.87 9.62 -11.00
CA ILE A 147 -12.64 10.39 -11.19
C ILE A 147 -12.04 10.00 -12.54
N PRO A 148 -11.64 10.97 -13.40
CA PRO A 148 -11.04 10.67 -14.70
C PRO A 148 -9.80 9.76 -14.58
N PRO A 149 -9.59 8.80 -15.49
CA PRO A 149 -8.46 7.86 -15.44
C PRO A 149 -7.11 8.48 -15.88
N THR A 150 -6.97 9.80 -15.74
CA THR A 150 -5.77 10.56 -16.09
C THR A 150 -4.76 10.62 -14.94
N TYR A 151 -5.16 10.24 -13.73
CA TYR A 151 -4.29 10.15 -12.56
C TYR A 151 -3.42 8.90 -12.59
N SER A 152 -2.16 9.05 -12.19
CA SER A 152 -1.24 7.94 -11.99
C SER A 152 -1.08 7.63 -10.50
N PHE A 153 -1.01 6.35 -10.16
CA PHE A 153 -0.55 5.92 -8.84
C PHE A 153 0.98 5.77 -8.90
N SER A 154 1.70 6.68 -8.26
CA SER A 154 3.16 6.80 -8.27
C SER A 154 3.69 7.14 -6.89
#